data_AF-A0A818VDG8-F1
#
_entry.id   AF-A0A818VDG8-F1
#
_cell.length_a   1.000
_cell.length_b   1.000
_cell.length_c   1.000
_cell.angle_alpha   90.00
_cell.angle_beta   90.00
_cell.angle_gamma   90.00
#
_symmetry.space_group_name_H-M   'P 1'
#
loop_
_entity.id
_entity.type
_entity.pdbx_description
1 polymer ?
#
loop_
_entity_poly.entity_id
_entity_poly.type
_entity_poly.pdbx_seq_one_letter_code
_entity_poly.pdbx_strand_id
1 'polypeptide(L)'
;MPIEVIVAGLPRSGTLSMHNALERLGYYKTIHTLAHRTTTEQMEAWREIYEKHLEKTWTNDDWQKMMNTVYRDFVGTADAPSCDFAVELARAYPEAKVILLYRDPDKWYKSHQHLRAQFNLSYWELFLILQEKRARSLVQMARAEYAWWDEVYDYSNRGKDVMPFYMNKIRTNIDAKRILEFKVQDGWEPLCKFLGKEIPEEDFPHSNDAQALSEERNQIKNEALAIVVQRFALRGNIIDLAIGIIIGTAFTNVVQSFVNDIITPPFGLILGGVDFVNLTIKIKNFVYQDQPPVVIRYGKFLQTIISLLIMAFVLFFVIKSINKLRELTTKKKQIEESKKIEISEEVKVLCQIRDLLAKQSSNEQ
;
A
#
# COMPACT_ATOMS: atom_id res chain seq x y z
N MET A 1 -25.76 -17.69 -11.27
CA MET A 1 -25.61 -18.95 -12.04
C MET A 1 -25.38 -20.07 -11.04
N PRO A 2 -25.86 -21.30 -11.29
CA PRO A 2 -25.52 -22.42 -10.41
C PRO A 2 -24.03 -22.75 -10.54
N ILE A 3 -23.40 -23.13 -9.43
CA ILE A 3 -22.05 -23.69 -9.46
C ILE A 3 -22.13 -25.09 -10.05
N GLU A 4 -21.34 -25.36 -11.09
CA GLU A 4 -21.28 -26.65 -11.78
C GLU A 4 -20.04 -27.47 -11.38
N VAL A 5 -18.95 -26.81 -11.01
CA VAL A 5 -17.68 -27.45 -10.64
C VAL A 5 -17.10 -26.84 -9.37
N ILE A 6 -16.74 -27.69 -8.41
CA ILE A 6 -16.10 -27.30 -7.15
C ILE A 6 -14.71 -27.93 -7.11
N VAL A 7 -13.66 -27.11 -7.15
CA VAL A 7 -12.28 -27.58 -6.96
C VAL A 7 -11.97 -27.56 -5.46
N ALA A 8 -12.11 -28.73 -4.84
CA ALA A 8 -11.73 -28.99 -3.46
C ALA A 8 -10.21 -29.22 -3.38
N GLY A 9 -9.43 -28.18 -3.67
CA GLY A 9 -7.98 -28.21 -3.58
C GLY A 9 -7.48 -27.16 -2.60
N LEU A 10 -6.69 -27.57 -1.62
CA LEU A 10 -6.00 -26.63 -0.73
C LEU A 10 -5.06 -25.73 -1.56
N PRO A 11 -4.80 -24.48 -1.14
CA PRO A 11 -3.78 -23.64 -1.75
C PRO A 11 -2.47 -24.40 -1.94
N ARG A 12 -1.78 -24.13 -3.06
CA ARG A 12 -0.52 -24.78 -3.45
C ARG A 12 -0.65 -26.26 -3.89
N SER A 13 -1.86 -26.74 -4.15
CA SER A 13 -2.11 -28.06 -4.76
C SER A 13 -2.22 -28.02 -6.29
N GLY A 14 -2.06 -26.84 -6.91
CA GLY A 14 -2.26 -26.65 -8.35
C GLY A 14 -3.61 -26.00 -8.71
N THR A 15 -4.19 -25.26 -7.77
CA THR A 15 -5.51 -24.61 -7.89
C THR A 15 -5.57 -23.62 -9.05
N LEU A 16 -4.51 -22.85 -9.30
CA LEU A 16 -4.45 -21.92 -10.42
C LEU A 16 -4.38 -22.63 -11.78
N SER A 17 -3.60 -23.72 -11.84
CA SER A 17 -3.52 -24.55 -13.05
C SER A 17 -4.88 -25.17 -13.36
N MET A 18 -5.58 -25.65 -12.33
CA MET A 18 -6.95 -26.16 -12.47
C MET A 18 -7.95 -25.07 -12.87
N HIS A 19 -7.87 -23.88 -12.28
CA HIS A 19 -8.68 -22.72 -12.69
C HIS A 19 -8.50 -22.44 -14.19
N ASN A 20 -7.25 -22.33 -14.65
CA ASN A 20 -6.91 -22.09 -16.04
C ASN A 20 -7.37 -23.22 -16.98
N ALA A 21 -7.39 -24.46 -16.49
CA ALA A 21 -7.90 -25.60 -17.23
C ALA A 21 -9.43 -25.56 -17.37
N LEU A 22 -10.14 -25.21 -16.30
CA LEU A 22 -11.60 -25.08 -16.31
C LEU A 22 -12.07 -23.96 -17.24
N GLU A 23 -11.36 -22.82 -17.30
CA GLU A 23 -11.69 -21.75 -18.25
C GLU A 23 -11.60 -22.22 -19.71
N ARG A 24 -10.56 -23.00 -20.05
CA ARG A 24 -10.39 -23.59 -21.40
C ARG A 24 -11.52 -24.57 -21.76
N LEU A 25 -12.08 -25.26 -20.77
CA LEU A 25 -13.23 -26.18 -20.94
C LEU A 25 -14.59 -25.46 -20.96
N GLY A 26 -14.59 -24.12 -20.92
CA GLY A 26 -15.78 -23.29 -21.02
C GLY A 26 -16.44 -22.96 -19.69
N TYR A 27 -15.81 -23.28 -18.55
CA TYR A 27 -16.27 -22.85 -17.22
C TYR A 27 -15.75 -21.42 -16.92
N TYR A 28 -16.08 -20.50 -17.83
CA TYR A 28 -15.72 -19.09 -17.73
C TYR A 28 -16.33 -18.50 -16.45
N LYS A 29 -15.51 -17.83 -15.62
CA LYS A 29 -15.84 -17.43 -14.25
C LYS A 29 -15.78 -18.58 -13.24
N THR A 30 -14.59 -19.14 -13.12
CA THR A 30 -14.21 -19.94 -11.95
C THR A 30 -13.55 -19.01 -10.93
N ILE A 31 -14.10 -18.89 -9.72
CA ILE A 31 -13.50 -18.01 -8.69
C ILE A 31 -12.18 -18.62 -8.22
N HIS A 32 -11.15 -17.77 -8.07
CA HIS A 32 -9.84 -18.13 -7.56
C HIS A 32 -9.17 -16.86 -7.04
N THR A 33 -8.63 -16.86 -5.81
CA THR A 33 -8.18 -15.64 -5.14
C THR A 33 -7.16 -14.81 -5.93
N LEU A 34 -6.22 -15.48 -6.62
CA LEU A 34 -5.20 -14.84 -7.47
C LEU A 34 -5.61 -14.57 -8.92
N ALA A 35 -6.32 -15.50 -9.56
CA ALA A 35 -6.66 -15.39 -10.98
C ALA A 35 -7.86 -14.45 -11.20
N HIS A 36 -8.87 -14.60 -10.34
CA HIS A 36 -9.95 -13.64 -10.24
C HIS A 36 -9.43 -12.47 -9.41
N ARG A 37 -9.49 -11.25 -9.97
CA ARG A 37 -9.16 -10.03 -9.23
C ARG A 37 -10.24 -9.77 -8.17
N THR A 38 -10.21 -10.56 -7.10
CA THR A 38 -11.18 -10.63 -6.01
C THR A 38 -11.53 -9.23 -5.52
N THR A 39 -12.81 -8.92 -5.41
CA THR A 39 -13.25 -7.58 -4.99
C THR A 39 -13.09 -7.41 -3.48
N THR A 40 -13.15 -6.16 -3.02
CA THR A 40 -13.07 -5.88 -1.59
C THR A 40 -14.27 -6.47 -0.85
N GLU A 41 -15.45 -6.44 -1.48
CA GLU A 41 -16.70 -6.98 -0.94
C GLU A 41 -16.64 -8.50 -0.77
N GLN A 42 -16.02 -9.21 -1.72
CA GLN A 42 -15.81 -10.66 -1.62
C GLN A 42 -14.85 -10.99 -0.47
N MET A 43 -13.73 -10.28 -0.36
CA MET A 43 -12.76 -10.46 0.73
C MET A 43 -13.39 -10.20 2.09
N GLU A 44 -14.20 -9.15 2.20
CA GLU A 44 -14.90 -8.80 3.44
C GLU A 44 -15.96 -9.83 3.81
N ALA A 45 -16.70 -10.37 2.83
CA ALA A 45 -17.68 -11.43 3.05
C ALA A 45 -17.03 -12.74 3.52
N TRP A 46 -15.89 -13.13 2.94
CA TRP A 46 -15.13 -14.28 3.40
C TRP A 46 -14.51 -14.06 4.79
N ARG A 47 -13.95 -12.88 5.05
CA ARG A 47 -13.44 -12.54 6.39
C ARG A 47 -14.55 -12.67 7.44
N GLU A 48 -15.72 -12.09 7.18
CA GLU A 48 -16.85 -12.09 8.12
C GLU A 48 -17.32 -13.52 8.43
N ILE A 49 -17.38 -14.42 7.43
CA ILE A 49 -17.79 -15.80 7.69
C ILE A 49 -16.74 -16.58 8.50
N TYR A 50 -15.45 -16.36 8.26
CA TYR A 50 -14.38 -16.96 9.07
C TYR A 50 -14.43 -16.47 10.53
N GLU A 51 -14.56 -15.16 10.73
CA GLU A 51 -14.65 -14.54 12.07
C GLU A 51 -15.87 -15.07 12.84
N LYS A 52 -17.06 -15.08 12.22
CA LYS A 52 -18.27 -15.62 12.84
C LYS A 52 -18.20 -17.13 13.11
N HIS A 53 -17.49 -17.88 12.28
CA HIS A 53 -17.26 -19.30 12.53
C HIS A 53 -16.37 -19.50 13.77
N LEU A 54 -15.28 -18.73 13.89
CA LEU A 54 -14.39 -18.76 15.06
C LEU A 54 -15.12 -18.34 16.34
N GLU A 55 -16.00 -17.35 16.26
CA GLU A 55 -16.85 -16.90 17.37
C GLU A 55 -18.03 -17.83 17.67
N LYS A 56 -18.30 -18.81 16.81
CA LYS A 56 -19.47 -19.70 16.87
C LYS A 56 -20.82 -18.96 16.82
N THR A 57 -20.85 -17.83 16.12
CA THR A 57 -22.02 -16.94 15.97
C THR A 57 -22.64 -16.98 14.58
N TRP A 58 -22.09 -17.78 13.66
CA TRP A 58 -22.56 -17.86 12.28
C TRP A 58 -24.00 -18.41 12.16
N THR A 59 -24.73 -17.89 11.18
CA THR A 59 -26.12 -18.25 10.90
C THR A 59 -26.33 -18.65 9.43
N ASN A 60 -27.49 -19.22 9.13
CA ASN A 60 -27.89 -19.48 7.74
C ASN A 60 -28.01 -18.20 6.91
N ASP A 61 -28.37 -17.06 7.52
CA ASP A 61 -28.46 -15.78 6.82
C ASP A 61 -27.07 -15.29 6.42
N ASP A 62 -26.05 -15.52 7.25
CA ASP A 62 -24.65 -15.22 6.92
C ASP A 62 -24.17 -16.07 5.74
N TRP A 63 -24.54 -17.35 5.72
CA TRP A 63 -24.26 -18.24 4.59
C TRP A 63 -24.91 -17.72 3.31
N GLN A 64 -26.20 -17.37 3.35
CA GLN A 64 -26.91 -16.83 2.19
C GLN A 64 -26.30 -15.52 1.70
N LYS A 65 -25.89 -14.64 2.62
CA LYS A 65 -25.18 -13.39 2.29
C LYS A 65 -23.87 -13.68 1.58
N MET A 66 -23.04 -14.58 2.12
CA MET A 66 -21.78 -15.00 1.48
C MET A 66 -22.05 -15.60 0.09
N MET A 67 -23.03 -16.50 -0.05
CA MET A 67 -23.41 -17.08 -1.35
C MET A 67 -23.78 -16.01 -2.38
N ASN A 68 -24.59 -15.04 -1.96
CA ASN A 68 -25.07 -13.96 -2.82
C ASN A 68 -24.02 -12.91 -3.17
N THR A 69 -23.04 -12.68 -2.30
CA THR A 69 -21.96 -11.70 -2.53
C THR A 69 -20.80 -12.31 -3.29
N VAL A 70 -20.41 -13.54 -2.96
CA VAL A 70 -19.20 -14.16 -3.47
C VAL A 70 -19.47 -14.97 -4.74
N TYR A 71 -20.50 -15.82 -4.73
CA TYR A 71 -20.62 -16.91 -5.72
C TYR A 71 -21.71 -16.68 -6.77
N ARG A 72 -22.51 -15.61 -6.65
CA ARG A 72 -23.67 -15.32 -7.51
C ARG A 72 -23.40 -15.47 -9.01
N ASP A 73 -22.24 -14.98 -9.46
CA ASP A 73 -21.90 -14.87 -10.87
C ASP A 73 -20.83 -15.89 -11.33
N PHE A 74 -20.54 -16.91 -10.51
CA PHE A 74 -19.54 -17.92 -10.81
C PHE A 74 -20.18 -19.26 -11.16
N VAL A 75 -19.51 -19.98 -12.07
CA VAL A 75 -19.88 -21.35 -12.48
C VAL A 75 -18.96 -22.39 -11.86
N GLY A 76 -17.80 -21.96 -11.35
CA GLY A 76 -16.85 -22.83 -10.69
C GLY A 76 -16.16 -22.16 -9.50
N THR A 77 -15.60 -22.98 -8.60
CA THR A 77 -14.78 -22.51 -7.48
C THR A 77 -13.43 -23.21 -7.45
N ALA A 78 -12.40 -22.48 -7.05
CA ALA A 78 -11.07 -23.00 -6.83
C ALA A 78 -10.32 -22.18 -5.78
N ASP A 79 -9.32 -22.81 -5.17
CA ASP A 79 -8.46 -22.21 -4.15
C ASP A 79 -9.19 -21.87 -2.85
N ALA A 80 -8.43 -21.47 -1.83
CA ALA A 80 -8.99 -20.82 -0.67
C ALA A 80 -9.36 -19.37 -1.01
N PRO A 81 -10.42 -18.79 -0.42
CA PRO A 81 -11.27 -19.35 0.65
C PRO A 81 -12.28 -20.45 0.24
N SER A 82 -12.59 -20.60 -1.04
CA SER A 82 -13.70 -21.47 -1.47
C SER A 82 -13.54 -22.95 -1.13
N CYS A 83 -12.30 -23.48 -1.18
CA CYS A 83 -12.04 -24.88 -0.84
C CYS A 83 -12.37 -25.24 0.62
N ASP A 84 -12.32 -24.27 1.54
CA ASP A 84 -12.63 -24.51 2.96
C ASP A 84 -14.10 -24.84 3.18
N PHE A 85 -14.95 -24.29 2.31
CA PHE A 85 -16.40 -24.48 2.28
C PHE A 85 -16.84 -25.53 1.24
N ALA A 86 -15.94 -26.36 0.73
CA ALA A 86 -16.24 -27.29 -0.37
C ALA A 86 -17.38 -28.27 -0.05
N VAL A 87 -17.51 -28.71 1.21
CA VAL A 87 -18.58 -29.61 1.65
C VAL A 87 -19.93 -28.90 1.66
N GLU A 88 -19.96 -27.68 2.19
CA GLU A 88 -21.13 -26.82 2.26
C GLU A 88 -21.59 -26.41 0.86
N LEU A 89 -20.65 -26.07 -0.02
CA LEU A 89 -20.91 -25.79 -1.44
C LEU A 89 -21.45 -27.05 -2.15
N ALA A 90 -20.87 -28.23 -1.94
CA ALA A 90 -21.33 -29.46 -2.58
C ALA A 90 -22.72 -29.90 -2.09
N ARG A 91 -23.09 -29.52 -0.86
CA ARG A 91 -24.45 -29.69 -0.30
C ARG A 91 -25.44 -28.68 -0.91
N ALA A 92 -25.02 -27.43 -1.09
CA ALA A 92 -25.84 -26.38 -1.70
C ALA A 92 -26.06 -26.60 -3.21
N TYR A 93 -25.11 -27.25 -3.89
CA TYR A 93 -25.19 -27.62 -5.30
C TYR A 93 -25.01 -29.14 -5.48
N PRO A 94 -26.09 -29.93 -5.32
CA PRO A 94 -26.04 -31.40 -5.39
C PRO A 94 -25.56 -31.96 -6.73
N GLU A 95 -25.78 -31.22 -7.82
CA GLU A 95 -25.36 -31.62 -9.18
C GLU A 95 -23.93 -31.21 -9.52
N ALA A 96 -23.29 -30.38 -8.68
CA ALA A 96 -21.94 -29.92 -8.96
C ALA A 96 -20.94 -31.08 -8.87
N LYS A 97 -20.05 -31.16 -9.86
CA LYS A 97 -18.91 -32.10 -9.85
C LYS A 97 -17.80 -31.56 -8.95
N VAL A 98 -17.12 -32.44 -8.22
CA VAL A 98 -16.08 -32.06 -7.26
C VAL A 98 -14.74 -32.61 -7.73
N ILE A 99 -13.75 -31.73 -7.86
CA ILE A 99 -12.38 -32.09 -8.22
C ILE A 99 -11.53 -31.95 -6.96
N LEU A 100 -11.10 -33.08 -6.39
CA LEU A 100 -10.27 -33.14 -5.20
C LEU A 100 -8.79 -33.16 -5.61
N LEU A 101 -8.13 -32.01 -5.50
CA LEU A 101 -6.73 -31.90 -5.88
C LEU A 101 -5.82 -32.58 -4.85
N TYR A 102 -4.86 -33.36 -5.35
CA TYR A 102 -3.84 -34.00 -4.54
C TYR A 102 -2.44 -33.57 -4.93
N ARG A 103 -1.61 -33.36 -3.91
CA ARG A 103 -0.17 -33.19 -4.02
C ARG A 103 0.48 -33.95 -2.87
N ASP A 104 1.69 -34.46 -3.12
CA ASP A 104 2.54 -35.05 -2.08
C ASP A 104 2.57 -34.14 -0.82
N PRO A 105 2.19 -34.65 0.38
CA PRO A 105 2.03 -33.82 1.57
C PRO A 105 3.29 -33.05 1.99
N ASP A 106 4.47 -33.67 1.89
CA ASP A 106 5.73 -33.03 2.23
C ASP A 106 6.06 -31.87 1.26
N LYS A 107 5.89 -32.09 -0.05
CA LYS A 107 6.08 -31.02 -1.07
C LYS A 107 5.04 -29.90 -0.93
N TRP A 108 3.78 -30.26 -0.68
CA TRP A 108 2.70 -29.30 -0.46
C TRP A 108 2.99 -28.42 0.76
N TYR A 109 3.33 -29.04 1.90
CA TYR A 109 3.54 -28.31 3.16
C TYR A 109 4.68 -27.30 3.05
N LYS A 110 5.82 -27.70 2.46
CA LYS A 110 6.93 -26.78 2.18
C LYS A 110 6.50 -25.60 1.30
N SER A 111 5.73 -25.86 0.24
CA SER A 111 5.22 -24.78 -0.62
C SER A 111 4.22 -23.88 0.10
N HIS A 112 3.39 -24.43 0.97
CA HIS A 112 2.38 -23.68 1.72
C HIS A 112 3.01 -22.82 2.83
N GLN A 113 4.05 -23.33 3.51
CA GLN A 113 4.81 -22.52 4.48
C GLN A 113 5.45 -21.30 3.80
N HIS A 114 5.99 -21.47 2.59
CA HIS A 114 6.53 -20.35 1.83
C HIS A 114 5.46 -19.32 1.45
N LEU A 115 4.23 -19.76 1.10
CA LEU A 115 3.08 -18.88 0.91
C LEU A 115 2.74 -18.10 2.19
N ARG A 116 2.56 -18.81 3.32
CA ARG A 116 2.17 -18.23 4.60
C ARG A 116 3.21 -17.20 5.09
N ALA A 117 4.50 -17.47 4.86
CA ALA A 117 5.58 -16.55 5.19
C ALA A 117 5.49 -15.20 4.44
N GLN A 118 4.82 -15.13 3.28
CA GLN A 118 4.64 -13.86 2.57
C GLN A 118 3.70 -12.89 3.30
N PHE A 119 2.89 -13.39 4.24
CA PHE A 119 2.00 -12.59 5.08
C PHE A 119 2.64 -12.20 6.43
N ASN A 120 3.89 -12.59 6.69
CA ASN A 120 4.69 -12.11 7.80
C ASN A 120 5.25 -10.71 7.48
N LEU A 121 4.37 -9.72 7.51
CA LEU A 121 4.70 -8.33 7.20
C LEU A 121 5.38 -7.64 8.38
N SER A 122 6.46 -6.90 8.10
CA SER A 122 7.02 -5.95 9.07
C SER A 122 6.01 -4.86 9.43
N TYR A 123 6.21 -4.18 10.57
CA TYR A 123 5.34 -3.05 10.96
C TYR A 123 5.25 -1.97 9.89
N TRP A 124 6.35 -1.72 9.17
CA TRP A 124 6.38 -0.74 8.08
C TRP A 124 5.55 -1.19 6.87
N GLU A 125 5.71 -2.45 6.45
CA GLU A 125 4.91 -3.00 5.33
C GLU A 125 3.43 -3.05 5.67
N LEU A 126 3.10 -3.43 6.91
CA LEU A 126 1.74 -3.41 7.41
C LEU A 126 1.18 -1.98 7.37
N PHE A 127 1.93 -1.00 7.88
CA PHE A 127 1.53 0.41 7.83
C PHE A 127 1.21 0.88 6.41
N LEU A 128 2.07 0.56 5.43
CA LEU A 128 1.87 0.92 4.03
C LEU A 128 0.63 0.24 3.44
N ILE A 129 0.57 -1.09 3.53
CA ILE A 129 -0.51 -1.90 2.96
C ILE A 129 -1.87 -1.49 3.53
N LEU A 130 -1.93 -1.16 4.83
CA LEU A 130 -3.16 -0.70 5.46
C LEU A 130 -3.68 0.64 4.90
N GLN A 131 -2.91 1.39 4.12
CA GLN A 131 -3.39 2.66 3.53
C GLN A 131 -4.28 2.46 2.29
N GLU A 132 -4.15 1.33 1.61
CA GLU A 132 -4.91 0.94 0.42
C GLU A 132 -6.03 -0.03 0.85
N LYS A 133 -7.26 0.21 0.38
CA LYS A 133 -8.46 -0.48 0.90
C LYS A 133 -8.44 -1.95 0.53
N ARG A 134 -8.15 -2.29 -0.73
CA ARG A 134 -8.16 -3.67 -1.22
C ARG A 134 -7.09 -4.51 -0.52
N ALA A 135 -5.89 -3.98 -0.39
CA ALA A 135 -4.76 -4.64 0.23
C ALA A 135 -4.98 -4.84 1.74
N ARG A 136 -5.59 -3.85 2.41
CA ARG A 136 -6.09 -4.01 3.78
C ARG A 136 -7.07 -5.18 3.88
N SER A 137 -8.08 -5.23 3.02
CA SER A 137 -9.09 -6.30 3.06
C SER A 137 -8.50 -7.68 2.75
N LEU A 138 -7.55 -7.77 1.82
CA LEU A 138 -6.84 -9.01 1.52
C LEU A 138 -6.05 -9.53 2.73
N VAL A 139 -5.27 -8.66 3.39
CA VAL A 139 -4.48 -9.06 4.57
C VAL A 139 -5.39 -9.46 5.73
N GLN A 140 -6.51 -8.77 5.92
CA GLN A 140 -7.47 -9.13 6.99
C GLN A 140 -8.17 -10.46 6.70
N MET A 141 -8.59 -10.70 5.45
CA MET A 141 -9.15 -11.99 5.02
C MET A 141 -8.15 -13.13 5.24
N ALA A 142 -6.90 -12.97 4.77
CA ALA A 142 -5.86 -14.00 4.93
C ALA A 142 -5.55 -14.30 6.40
N ARG A 143 -5.59 -13.29 7.29
CA ARG A 143 -5.41 -13.50 8.74
C ARG A 143 -6.57 -14.29 9.34
N ALA A 144 -7.81 -13.96 8.98
CA ALA A 144 -8.99 -14.69 9.45
C ALA A 144 -9.00 -16.15 8.95
N GLU A 145 -8.64 -16.36 7.69
CA GLU A 145 -8.46 -17.69 7.09
C GLU A 145 -7.40 -18.50 7.86
N TYR A 146 -6.23 -17.92 8.14
CA TYR A 146 -5.17 -18.64 8.87
C TYR A 146 -5.55 -18.96 10.31
N ALA A 147 -6.25 -18.06 11.00
CA ALA A 147 -6.79 -18.37 12.33
C ALA A 147 -7.80 -19.53 12.27
N TRP A 148 -8.67 -19.54 11.25
CA TRP A 148 -9.60 -20.63 11.01
C TRP A 148 -8.90 -21.95 10.67
N TRP A 149 -7.83 -21.93 9.88
CA TRP A 149 -7.03 -23.12 9.59
C TRP A 149 -6.37 -23.70 10.85
N ASP A 150 -5.86 -22.85 11.74
CA ASP A 150 -5.29 -23.31 13.01
C ASP A 150 -6.37 -23.92 13.92
N GLU A 151 -7.59 -23.39 13.94
CA GLU A 151 -8.71 -23.94 14.73
C GLU A 151 -9.31 -25.22 14.11
N VAL A 152 -9.62 -25.22 12.81
CA VAL A 152 -10.41 -26.28 12.15
C VAL A 152 -9.53 -27.41 11.62
N TYR A 153 -8.36 -27.09 11.08
CA TYR A 153 -7.44 -28.09 10.55
C TYR A 153 -6.32 -28.43 11.52
N ASP A 154 -6.26 -27.78 12.68
CA ASP A 154 -5.16 -27.94 13.64
C ASP A 154 -3.79 -27.78 12.94
N TYR A 155 -3.71 -26.78 12.05
CA TYR A 155 -2.62 -26.66 11.07
C TYR A 155 -1.25 -26.59 11.74
N SER A 156 -1.16 -25.85 12.85
CA SER A 156 0.07 -25.68 13.62
C SER A 156 0.61 -26.99 14.19
N ASN A 157 -0.25 -27.96 14.54
CA ASN A 157 0.18 -29.26 15.07
C ASN A 157 0.27 -30.34 13.98
N ARG A 158 -0.68 -30.39 13.02
CA ARG A 158 -0.68 -31.41 11.95
C ARG A 158 0.35 -31.16 10.87
N GLY A 159 0.68 -29.90 10.59
CA GLY A 159 1.61 -29.53 9.53
C GLY A 159 1.25 -30.15 8.17
N LYS A 160 2.09 -31.07 7.68
CA LYS A 160 1.87 -31.76 6.39
C LYS A 160 0.65 -32.66 6.37
N ASP A 161 0.20 -33.14 7.53
CA ASP A 161 -0.93 -34.07 7.65
C ASP A 161 -2.29 -33.38 7.48
N VAL A 162 -2.30 -32.05 7.36
CA VAL A 162 -3.50 -31.27 7.00
C VAL A 162 -4.06 -31.69 5.64
N MET A 163 -3.21 -31.96 4.64
CA MET A 163 -3.69 -32.36 3.31
C MET A 163 -4.45 -33.70 3.37
N PRO A 164 -3.86 -34.80 3.89
CA PRO A 164 -4.60 -36.05 4.10
C PRO A 164 -5.89 -35.87 4.93
N PHE A 165 -5.84 -35.06 5.99
CA PHE A 165 -7.00 -34.76 6.83
C PHE A 165 -8.13 -34.10 6.02
N TYR A 166 -7.80 -33.05 5.26
CA TYR A 166 -8.74 -32.33 4.39
C TYR A 166 -9.34 -33.26 3.34
N MET A 167 -8.51 -34.07 2.66
CA MET A 167 -9.03 -35.02 1.67
C MET A 167 -10.00 -36.03 2.29
N ASN A 168 -9.70 -36.52 3.50
CA ASN A 168 -10.60 -37.42 4.21
C ASN A 168 -11.93 -36.74 4.58
N LYS A 169 -11.90 -35.46 4.98
CA LYS A 169 -13.11 -34.63 5.18
C LYS A 169 -13.96 -34.62 3.90
N ILE A 170 -13.37 -34.37 2.74
CA ILE A 170 -14.09 -34.34 1.45
C ILE A 170 -14.70 -35.72 1.13
N ARG A 171 -13.90 -36.79 1.17
CA ARG A 171 -14.35 -38.17 0.87
C ARG A 171 -15.50 -38.64 1.76
N THR A 172 -15.50 -38.23 3.02
CA THR A 172 -16.51 -38.68 4.01
C THR A 172 -17.85 -37.96 3.83
N ASN A 173 -17.84 -36.73 3.30
CA ASN A 173 -19.01 -35.86 3.28
C ASN A 173 -19.64 -35.64 1.90
N ILE A 174 -18.99 -36.13 0.84
CA ILE A 174 -19.45 -35.95 -0.55
C ILE A 174 -19.50 -37.34 -1.21
N ASP A 175 -20.56 -37.60 -1.99
CA ASP A 175 -20.71 -38.85 -2.75
C ASP A 175 -19.50 -39.07 -3.68
N ALA A 176 -18.84 -40.23 -3.53
CA ALA A 176 -17.67 -40.62 -4.30
C ALA A 176 -17.91 -40.56 -5.83
N LYS A 177 -19.14 -40.76 -6.30
CA LYS A 177 -19.48 -40.66 -7.74
C LYS A 177 -19.32 -39.23 -8.29
N ARG A 178 -19.38 -38.23 -7.41
CA ARG A 178 -19.20 -36.82 -7.73
C ARG A 178 -17.76 -36.34 -7.57
N ILE A 179 -16.84 -37.21 -7.14
CA ILE A 179 -15.45 -36.82 -6.86
C ILE A 179 -14.52 -37.36 -7.93
N LEU A 180 -13.71 -36.47 -8.51
CA LEU A 180 -12.50 -36.82 -9.22
C LEU A 180 -11.30 -36.47 -8.34
N GLU A 181 -10.55 -37.47 -7.90
CA GLU A 181 -9.21 -37.24 -7.34
C GLU A 181 -8.24 -36.95 -8.47
N PHE A 182 -7.52 -35.83 -8.38
CA PHE A 182 -6.75 -35.32 -9.50
C PHE A 182 -5.40 -34.75 -9.05
N LYS A 183 -4.32 -35.13 -9.74
CA LYS A 183 -3.03 -34.45 -9.68
C LYS A 183 -2.85 -33.66 -10.97
N VAL A 184 -2.24 -32.49 -10.89
CA VAL A 184 -1.96 -31.66 -12.09
C VAL A 184 -1.17 -32.44 -13.16
N GLN A 185 -0.35 -33.40 -12.74
CA GLN A 185 0.42 -34.26 -13.64
C GLN A 185 -0.44 -35.27 -14.43
N ASP A 186 -1.70 -35.48 -14.04
CA ASP A 186 -2.62 -36.42 -14.70
C ASP A 186 -3.15 -35.85 -16.04
N GLY A 187 -3.03 -34.54 -16.25
CA GLY A 187 -3.34 -33.88 -17.53
C GLY A 187 -4.83 -33.86 -17.90
N TRP A 188 -5.12 -33.71 -19.19
CA TRP A 188 -6.48 -33.46 -19.68
C TRP A 188 -7.41 -34.67 -19.62
N GLU A 189 -6.91 -35.87 -19.91
CA GLU A 189 -7.75 -37.04 -20.16
C GLU A 189 -8.71 -37.37 -18.99
N PRO A 190 -8.25 -37.56 -17.74
CA PRO A 190 -9.17 -37.88 -16.64
C PRO A 190 -10.11 -36.73 -16.30
N LEU A 191 -9.66 -35.47 -16.43
CA LEU A 191 -10.46 -34.28 -16.19
C LEU A 191 -11.61 -34.16 -17.21
N CYS A 192 -11.28 -34.23 -18.50
CA CYS A 192 -12.25 -34.09 -19.58
C CYS A 192 -13.27 -35.22 -19.58
N LYS A 193 -12.81 -36.47 -19.36
CA LYS A 193 -13.70 -37.64 -19.19
C LYS A 193 -14.68 -37.45 -18.04
N PHE A 194 -14.21 -36.98 -16.90
CA PHE A 194 -15.05 -36.76 -15.73
C PHE A 194 -16.06 -35.62 -15.95
N LEU A 195 -15.64 -34.54 -16.60
CA LEU A 195 -16.50 -33.39 -16.87
C LEU A 195 -17.44 -33.61 -18.07
N GLY A 196 -17.14 -34.57 -18.95
CA GLY A 196 -17.89 -34.80 -20.20
C GLY A 196 -17.54 -33.76 -21.27
N LYS A 197 -16.25 -33.41 -21.38
CA LYS A 197 -15.71 -32.40 -22.30
C LYS A 197 -14.74 -33.03 -23.27
N GLU A 198 -14.52 -32.35 -24.40
CA GLU A 198 -13.48 -32.72 -25.36
C GLU A 198 -12.09 -32.31 -24.82
N ILE A 199 -11.07 -33.09 -25.17
CA ILE A 199 -9.68 -32.81 -24.79
C ILE A 199 -9.15 -31.69 -25.68
N PRO A 200 -8.68 -30.55 -25.12
CA PRO A 200 -8.03 -29.49 -25.89
C PRO A 200 -6.75 -29.99 -26.58
N GLU A 201 -6.40 -29.38 -27.72
CA GLU A 201 -5.15 -29.70 -28.44
C GLU A 201 -3.88 -29.16 -27.75
N GLU A 202 -4.03 -28.24 -26.80
CA GLU A 202 -2.91 -27.64 -26.04
C GLU A 202 -2.50 -28.49 -24.83
N ASP A 203 -1.28 -28.27 -24.34
CA ASP A 203 -0.80 -28.90 -23.10
C ASP A 203 -1.61 -28.46 -21.88
N PHE A 204 -1.66 -29.32 -20.86
CA PHE A 204 -2.33 -28.98 -19.60
C PHE A 204 -1.64 -27.76 -18.95
N PRO A 205 -2.40 -26.75 -18.48
CA PRO A 205 -1.81 -25.54 -17.92
C PRO A 205 -0.89 -25.83 -16.72
N HIS A 206 0.31 -25.24 -16.76
CA HIS A 206 1.24 -25.29 -15.63
C HIS A 206 1.59 -23.86 -15.18
N SER A 207 0.87 -23.38 -14.16
CA SER A 207 1.03 -22.03 -13.63
C SER A 207 1.93 -21.99 -12.40
N ASN A 208 2.78 -20.96 -12.31
CA ASN A 208 3.67 -20.75 -11.17
C ASN A 208 3.04 -19.80 -10.15
N ASP A 209 2.23 -20.34 -9.25
CA ASP A 209 1.52 -19.59 -8.21
C ASP A 209 2.46 -18.77 -7.30
N ALA A 210 3.74 -19.16 -7.15
CA ALA A 210 4.67 -18.43 -6.27
C ALA A 210 5.11 -17.10 -6.90
N GLN A 211 5.33 -17.10 -8.21
CA GLN A 211 5.74 -15.91 -8.95
C GLN A 211 4.59 -14.89 -9.02
N ALA A 212 3.38 -15.34 -9.39
CA ALA A 212 2.20 -14.48 -9.48
C ALA A 212 1.93 -13.71 -8.16
N LEU A 213 2.03 -14.40 -7.01
CA LEU A 213 1.91 -13.78 -5.70
C LEU A 213 2.98 -12.72 -5.42
N SER A 214 4.22 -13.01 -5.79
CA SER A 214 5.33 -12.09 -5.55
C SER A 214 5.18 -10.80 -6.36
N GLU A 215 4.67 -10.91 -7.59
CA GLU A 215 4.38 -9.80 -8.50
C GLU A 215 3.21 -8.97 -7.97
N GLU A 216 2.10 -9.60 -7.58
CA GLU A 216 0.93 -8.92 -6.99
C GLU A 216 1.31 -8.17 -5.71
N ARG A 217 2.09 -8.79 -4.83
CA ARG A 217 2.59 -8.15 -3.60
C ARG A 217 3.41 -6.90 -3.89
N ASN A 218 4.29 -6.95 -4.89
CA ASN A 218 5.11 -5.80 -5.27
C ASN A 218 4.27 -4.67 -5.86
N GLN A 219 3.27 -5.01 -6.68
CA GLN A 219 2.31 -4.05 -7.20
C GLN A 219 1.53 -3.34 -6.07
N ILE A 220 0.96 -4.11 -5.14
CA ILE A 220 0.25 -3.58 -3.97
C ILE A 220 1.13 -2.64 -3.14
N LYS A 221 2.39 -3.02 -2.88
CA LYS A 221 3.34 -2.16 -2.15
C LYS A 221 3.58 -0.84 -2.86
N ASN A 222 3.74 -0.87 -4.19
CA ASN A 222 3.98 0.33 -4.99
C ASN A 222 2.75 1.25 -5.00
N GLU A 223 1.54 0.70 -5.15
CA GLU A 223 0.28 1.44 -5.08
C GLU A 223 0.07 2.08 -3.70
N ALA A 224 0.32 1.32 -2.63
CA ALA A 224 0.25 1.81 -1.26
C ALA A 224 1.26 2.95 -0.99
N LEU A 225 2.50 2.79 -1.47
CA LEU A 225 3.54 3.82 -1.38
C LEU A 225 3.10 5.10 -2.11
N ALA A 226 2.54 4.98 -3.31
CA ALA A 226 2.03 6.12 -4.07
C ALA A 226 0.95 6.87 -3.30
N ILE A 227 0.00 6.16 -2.68
CA ILE A 227 -1.05 6.76 -1.84
C ILE A 227 -0.44 7.51 -0.64
N VAL A 228 0.55 6.92 0.03
CA VAL A 228 1.24 7.57 1.17
C VAL A 228 1.94 8.84 0.73
N VAL A 229 2.71 8.78 -0.36
CA VAL A 229 3.43 9.93 -0.91
C VAL A 229 2.46 11.03 -1.34
N GLN A 230 1.36 10.70 -2.02
CA GLN A 230 0.33 11.66 -2.39
C GLN A 230 -0.30 12.32 -1.15
N ARG A 231 -0.70 11.53 -0.14
CA ARG A 231 -1.28 12.07 1.10
C ARG A 231 -0.29 12.95 1.87
N PHE A 232 1.00 12.63 1.83
CA PHE A 232 2.05 13.43 2.46
C PHE A 232 2.32 14.72 1.69
N ALA A 233 2.46 14.65 0.36
CA ALA A 233 2.69 15.81 -0.49
C ALA A 233 1.50 16.79 -0.44
N LEU A 234 0.26 16.29 -0.41
CA LEU A 234 -0.94 17.14 -0.38
C LEU A 234 -1.20 17.82 0.98
N ARG A 235 -0.47 17.46 2.04
CA ARG A 235 -0.47 18.23 3.29
C ARG A 235 0.40 19.46 3.08
N GLY A 236 -0.20 20.55 2.57
CA GLY A 236 0.49 21.79 2.13
C GLY A 236 1.64 22.28 3.03
N ASN A 237 1.57 22.06 4.34
CA ASN A 237 2.66 22.36 5.29
C ASN A 237 4.02 21.71 4.94
N ILE A 238 4.06 20.51 4.34
CA ILE A 238 5.33 19.82 4.02
C ILE A 238 5.97 20.40 2.76
N ILE A 239 5.17 20.81 1.77
CA ILE A 239 5.69 21.46 0.56
C ILE A 239 6.30 22.82 0.94
N ASP A 240 5.61 23.61 1.75
CA ASP A 240 6.12 24.89 2.24
C ASP A 240 7.38 24.70 3.09
N LEU A 241 7.42 23.67 3.94
CA LEU A 241 8.62 23.30 4.71
C LEU A 241 9.79 22.90 3.79
N ALA A 242 9.54 22.06 2.77
CA ALA A 242 10.56 21.61 1.83
C ALA A 242 11.13 22.78 1.02
N ILE A 243 10.26 23.66 0.51
CA ILE A 243 10.66 24.89 -0.17
C ILE A 243 11.46 25.79 0.78
N GLY A 244 11.02 25.94 2.03
CA GLY A 244 11.74 26.70 3.05
C GLY A 244 13.15 26.18 3.33
N ILE A 245 13.33 24.85 3.42
CA ILE A 245 14.65 24.21 3.61
C ILE A 245 15.52 24.38 2.37
N ILE A 246 14.99 24.17 1.16
CA ILE A 246 15.74 24.32 -0.09
C ILE A 246 16.20 25.78 -0.28
N ILE A 247 15.30 26.74 -0.06
CA ILE A 247 15.64 28.17 -0.15
C ILE A 247 16.62 28.56 0.96
N GLY A 248 16.40 28.10 2.19
CA GLY A 248 17.28 28.40 3.33
C GLY A 248 18.70 27.88 3.13
N THR A 249 18.86 26.65 2.62
CA THR A 249 20.18 26.06 2.30
C THR A 249 20.85 26.79 1.14
N ALA A 250 20.14 27.05 0.05
CA ALA A 250 20.67 27.80 -1.09
C ALA A 250 21.10 29.23 -0.69
N PHE A 251 20.27 29.93 0.09
CA PHE A 251 20.57 31.28 0.58
C PHE A 251 21.79 31.30 1.51
N THR A 252 21.89 30.34 2.43
CA THR A 252 23.05 30.20 3.32
C THR A 252 24.34 30.03 2.53
N ASN A 253 24.32 29.22 1.46
CA ASN A 253 25.48 29.04 0.58
C ASN A 253 25.87 30.33 -0.14
N VAL A 254 24.90 31.14 -0.60
CA VAL A 254 25.16 32.45 -1.22
C VAL A 254 25.82 33.41 -0.24
N VAL A 255 25.29 33.49 1.00
CA VAL A 255 25.90 34.33 2.05
C VAL A 255 27.30 33.85 2.39
N GLN A 256 27.49 32.54 2.51
CA GLN A 256 28.79 31.96 2.83
C GLN A 256 29.83 32.24 1.72
N SER A 257 29.45 32.15 0.44
CA SER A 257 30.30 32.54 -0.69
C SER A 257 30.62 34.03 -0.67
N PHE A 258 29.64 34.90 -0.43
CA PHE A 258 29.90 36.34 -0.31
C PHE A 258 30.92 36.64 0.81
N VAL A 259 30.77 35.99 1.96
CA VAL A 259 31.70 36.18 3.08
C VAL A 259 33.09 35.63 2.77
N ASN A 260 33.18 34.40 2.29
CA ASN A 260 34.46 33.72 2.06
C ASN A 260 35.21 34.28 0.86
N ASP A 261 34.49 34.57 -0.23
CA ASP A 261 35.10 34.84 -1.54
C ASP A 261 35.19 36.34 -1.83
N ILE A 262 34.32 37.17 -1.22
CA ILE A 262 34.30 38.63 -1.47
C ILE A 262 34.81 39.42 -0.26
N ILE A 263 34.37 39.09 0.96
CA ILE A 263 34.75 39.85 2.16
C ILE A 263 36.11 39.42 2.70
N THR A 264 36.37 38.13 2.83
CA THR A 264 37.59 37.62 3.48
C THR A 264 38.89 38.07 2.79
N PRO A 265 39.02 38.07 1.43
CA PRO A 265 40.30 38.40 0.79
C PRO A 265 40.75 39.85 1.01
N PRO A 266 39.90 40.90 0.84
CA PRO A 266 40.28 42.27 1.16
C PRO A 266 40.64 42.49 2.64
N PHE A 267 39.92 41.85 3.56
CA PHE A 267 40.24 41.92 5.00
C PHE A 267 41.60 41.27 5.30
N GLY A 268 41.93 40.17 4.62
CA GLY A 268 43.25 39.54 4.67
C GLY A 268 44.38 40.45 4.21
N LEU A 269 44.14 41.23 3.15
CA LEU A 269 45.11 42.20 2.62
C LEU A 269 45.36 43.37 3.59
N ILE A 270 44.31 43.93 4.19
CA ILE A 270 44.41 45.09 5.09
C ILE A 270 45.19 44.77 6.37
N LEU A 271 45.11 43.53 6.86
CA LEU A 271 45.79 43.08 8.08
C LEU A 271 47.25 42.60 7.83
N GLY A 272 47.84 43.00 6.71
CA GLY A 272 49.26 42.79 6.40
C GLY A 272 49.57 41.56 5.53
N GLY A 273 48.62 41.10 4.72
CA GLY A 273 48.84 39.98 3.78
C GLY A 273 48.90 38.60 4.44
N VAL A 274 48.43 38.50 5.69
CA VAL A 274 48.34 37.22 6.40
C VAL A 274 47.08 36.50 5.93
N ASP A 275 47.26 35.36 5.27
CA ASP A 275 46.16 34.46 4.99
C ASP A 275 45.72 33.79 6.30
N PHE A 276 44.71 34.38 6.94
CA PHE A 276 44.15 33.92 8.22
C PHE A 276 43.80 32.44 8.20
N VAL A 277 43.44 31.87 7.05
CA VAL A 277 43.08 30.45 6.91
C VAL A 277 44.26 29.53 7.20
N ASN A 278 45.47 29.99 6.87
CA ASN A 278 46.72 29.24 6.96
C ASN A 278 47.46 29.42 8.28
N LEU A 279 46.90 30.19 9.21
CA LEU A 279 47.44 30.33 10.56
C LEU A 279 47.32 29.01 11.33
N THR A 280 48.47 28.38 11.56
CA THR A 280 48.58 27.09 12.25
C THR A 280 49.63 27.13 13.37
N ILE A 281 49.31 26.54 14.51
CA ILE A 281 50.29 26.26 15.58
C ILE A 281 50.66 24.78 15.49
N LYS A 282 51.94 24.48 15.32
CA LYS A 282 52.46 23.11 15.33
C LYS A 282 52.64 22.67 16.79
N ILE A 283 51.96 21.62 17.23
CA ILE A 283 52.04 21.16 18.63
C ILE A 283 53.33 20.35 18.88
N LYS A 284 53.82 19.60 17.88
CA LYS A 284 55.10 18.87 17.92
C LYS A 284 55.72 18.74 16.53
N ASN A 285 57.05 18.87 16.43
CA ASN A 285 57.84 18.66 15.19
C ASN A 285 58.21 17.17 14.95
N PHE A 286 57.37 16.22 15.33
CA PHE A 286 57.65 14.80 15.06
C PHE A 286 57.05 14.40 13.72
N VAL A 287 57.90 14.39 12.69
CA VAL A 287 57.66 13.66 11.44
C VAL A 287 58.05 12.21 11.72
N TYR A 288 57.08 11.32 11.85
CA TYR A 288 57.31 9.88 11.88
C TYR A 288 56.68 9.29 10.62
N GLN A 289 57.51 8.69 9.75
CA GLN A 289 57.08 7.96 8.54
C GLN A 289 56.11 8.75 7.64
N ASP A 290 56.56 9.85 7.03
CA ASP A 290 55.84 10.59 5.97
C ASP A 290 54.43 11.12 6.30
N GLN A 291 54.01 11.13 7.58
CA GLN A 291 52.74 11.74 7.96
C GLN A 291 52.86 13.25 8.22
N PRO A 292 51.91 14.06 7.75
CA PRO A 292 51.94 15.50 7.95
C PRO A 292 51.88 15.86 9.45
N PRO A 293 52.52 16.96 9.87
CA PRO A 293 52.59 17.35 11.27
C PRO A 293 51.20 17.62 11.85
N VAL A 294 51.00 17.25 13.11
CA VAL A 294 49.78 17.57 13.85
C VAL A 294 49.77 19.08 14.14
N VAL A 295 48.87 19.80 13.47
CA VAL A 295 48.74 21.26 13.56
C VAL A 295 47.35 21.68 14.06
N ILE A 296 47.32 22.66 14.96
CA ILE A 296 46.09 23.38 15.32
C ILE A 296 45.89 24.49 14.30
N ARG A 297 44.84 24.37 13.48
CA ARG A 297 44.45 25.39 12.49
C ARG A 297 43.53 26.44 13.11
N TYR A 298 44.06 27.20 14.06
CA TYR A 298 43.30 28.26 14.76
C TYR A 298 42.83 29.37 13.80
N GLY A 299 43.54 29.54 12.69
CA GLY A 299 43.15 30.41 11.59
C GLY A 299 41.77 30.12 11.01
N LYS A 300 41.53 28.86 10.64
CA LYS A 300 40.23 28.39 10.13
C LYS A 300 39.11 28.55 11.16
N PHE A 301 39.43 28.38 12.45
CA PHE A 301 38.48 28.60 13.54
C PHE A 301 38.10 30.09 13.66
N LEU A 302 39.08 30.99 13.64
CA LEU A 302 38.84 32.43 13.68
C LEU A 302 38.05 32.92 12.45
N GLN A 303 38.37 32.39 11.26
CA GLN A 303 37.60 32.63 10.04
C GLN A 303 36.13 32.19 10.20
N THR A 304 35.90 31.02 10.80
CA THR A 304 34.53 30.52 11.03
C THR A 304 33.75 31.44 11.97
N ILE A 305 34.39 31.97 13.01
CA ILE A 305 33.78 32.95 13.92
C ILE A 305 33.45 34.26 13.19
N ILE A 306 34.40 34.79 12.42
CA ILE A 306 34.18 36.01 11.62
C ILE A 306 33.05 35.80 10.63
N SER A 307 33.02 34.65 9.96
CA SER A 307 31.96 34.29 9.02
C SER A 307 30.60 34.18 9.68
N LEU A 308 30.53 33.61 10.88
CA LEU A 308 29.30 33.53 11.66
C LEU A 308 28.76 34.92 12.01
N LEU A 309 29.63 35.84 12.44
CA LEU A 309 29.26 37.21 12.80
C LEU A 309 28.78 38.01 11.57
N ILE A 310 29.47 37.89 10.44
CA ILE A 310 29.05 38.56 9.20
C ILE A 310 27.73 37.95 8.69
N MET A 311 27.59 36.62 8.75
CA MET A 311 26.34 35.94 8.38
C MET A 311 25.17 36.41 9.24
N ALA A 312 25.34 36.51 10.56
CA ALA A 312 24.33 37.04 11.46
C ALA A 312 23.97 38.50 11.14
N PHE A 313 24.98 39.32 10.81
CA PHE A 313 24.78 40.72 10.40
C PHE A 313 24.00 40.84 9.09
N VAL A 314 24.37 40.07 8.06
CA VAL A 314 23.65 40.05 6.77
C VAL A 314 22.21 39.56 6.97
N LEU A 315 22.01 38.47 7.72
CA LEU A 315 20.68 37.95 8.04
C LEU A 315 19.82 39.00 8.76
N PHE A 316 20.39 39.76 9.69
CA PHE A 316 19.69 40.85 10.36
C PHE A 316 19.16 41.90 9.37
N PHE A 317 19.98 42.35 8.41
CA PHE A 317 19.54 43.32 7.40
C PHE A 317 18.49 42.75 6.44
N VAL A 318 18.63 41.49 6.04
CA VAL A 318 17.66 40.82 5.18
C VAL A 318 16.31 40.67 5.90
N ILE A 319 16.31 40.18 7.14
CA ILE A 319 15.09 40.07 7.97
C ILE A 319 14.46 41.45 8.16
N LYS A 320 15.26 42.47 8.46
CA LYS A 320 14.78 43.85 8.59
C LYS A 320 14.14 44.38 7.30
N SER A 321 14.73 44.07 6.14
CA SER A 321 14.23 44.49 4.83
C SER A 321 12.92 43.78 4.47
N ILE A 322 12.84 42.47 4.72
CA ILE A 322 11.63 41.67 4.52
C ILE A 322 10.51 42.14 5.46
N ASN A 323 10.81 42.40 6.73
CA ASN A 323 9.83 42.90 7.69
C ASN A 323 9.28 44.28 7.28
N LYS A 324 10.13 45.17 6.75
CA LYS A 324 9.71 46.47 6.19
C LYS A 324 8.80 46.30 4.96
N LEU A 325 9.13 45.38 4.04
CA LEU A 325 8.29 45.08 2.87
C LEU A 325 6.96 44.43 3.25
N ARG A 326 6.96 43.52 4.23
CA ARG A 326 5.75 42.88 4.74
C ARG A 326 4.81 43.90 5.37
N GLU A 327 5.33 44.87 6.11
CA GLU A 327 4.53 45.96 6.69
C GLU A 327 3.83 46.79 5.60
N LEU A 328 4.52 47.11 4.50
CA LEU A 328 3.97 47.84 3.36
C LEU A 328 2.90 47.04 2.61
N THR A 329 3.10 45.73 2.45
CA THR A 329 2.16 44.86 1.73
C THR A 329 0.91 44.56 2.56
N THR A 330 1.06 44.43 3.89
CA THR A 330 -0.06 44.21 4.83
C THR A 330 -0.91 45.46 4.95
N LYS A 331 -0.30 46.66 5.02
CA LYS A 331 -1.03 47.94 4.95
C LYS A 331 -1.77 48.11 3.63
N LYS A 332 -1.17 47.71 2.50
CA LYS A 332 -1.82 47.81 1.17
C LYS A 332 -3.02 46.86 1.03
N LYS A 333 -2.92 45.62 1.54
CA LYS A 333 -4.05 44.67 1.61
C LYS A 333 -5.19 45.18 2.51
N GLN A 334 -4.88 45.75 3.67
CA GLN A 334 -5.90 46.35 4.56
C GLN A 334 -6.59 47.55 3.92
N ILE A 335 -5.88 48.36 3.13
CA ILE A 335 -6.46 49.49 2.36
C ILE A 335 -7.35 48.98 1.22
N GLU A 336 -6.95 47.92 0.51
CA GLU A 336 -7.76 47.29 -0.55
C GLU A 336 -9.00 46.57 0.00
N GLU A 337 -8.90 45.85 1.12
CA GLU A 337 -10.05 45.25 1.81
C GLU A 337 -10.99 46.31 2.36
N SER A 338 -10.47 47.38 2.97
CA SER A 338 -11.27 48.55 3.40
C SER A 338 -12.04 49.17 2.21
N LYS A 339 -11.41 49.28 1.04
CA LYS A 339 -12.04 49.84 -0.17
C LYS A 339 -13.04 48.88 -0.82
N LYS A 340 -12.85 47.56 -0.68
CA LYS A 340 -13.80 46.52 -1.14
C LYS A 340 -15.02 46.42 -0.22
N ILE A 341 -14.84 46.63 1.08
CA ILE A 341 -15.94 46.72 2.07
C ILE A 341 -16.81 47.96 1.80
N GLU A 342 -16.21 49.08 1.40
CA GLU A 342 -16.93 50.33 1.09
C GLU A 342 -17.84 50.23 -0.14
N ILE A 343 -17.63 49.24 -1.03
CA ILE A 343 -18.45 49.01 -2.23
C ILE A 343 -18.72 47.50 -2.43
N SER A 344 -19.26 46.81 -1.41
CA SER A 344 -19.76 45.43 -1.59
C SER A 344 -21.06 45.44 -2.41
N GLU A 345 -21.21 44.49 -3.34
CA GLU A 345 -22.45 44.31 -4.14
C GLU A 345 -23.67 44.07 -3.25
N GLU A 346 -23.50 43.42 -2.11
CA GLU A 346 -24.56 43.22 -1.13
C GLU A 346 -25.10 44.56 -0.60
N VAL A 347 -24.24 45.54 -0.36
CA VAL A 347 -24.66 46.89 0.08
C VAL A 347 -25.40 47.61 -1.05
N LYS A 348 -24.97 47.44 -2.31
CA LYS A 348 -25.72 47.96 -3.47
C LYS A 348 -27.10 47.32 -3.62
N VAL A 349 -27.19 46.01 -3.44
CA VAL A 349 -28.46 45.26 -3.50
C VAL A 349 -29.37 45.68 -2.34
N LEU A 350 -28.85 45.85 -1.13
CA LEU A 350 -29.62 46.33 0.02
C LEU A 350 -30.11 47.78 -0.17
N CYS A 351 -29.31 48.66 -0.78
CA CYS A 351 -29.78 49.99 -1.17
C CYS A 351 -30.90 49.91 -2.22
N GLN A 352 -30.78 49.04 -3.22
CA GLN A 352 -31.84 48.83 -4.21
C GLN A 352 -33.12 48.26 -3.59
N ILE A 353 -33.01 47.30 -2.66
CA ILE A 353 -34.15 46.74 -1.93
C ILE A 353 -34.83 47.83 -1.09
N ARG A 354 -34.06 48.66 -0.37
CA ARG A 354 -34.59 49.80 0.39
C ARG A 354 -35.37 50.76 -0.53
N ASP A 355 -34.81 51.10 -1.68
CA ASP A 355 -35.42 52.05 -2.61
C ASP A 355 -36.69 51.47 -3.27
N LEU A 356 -36.71 50.16 -3.54
CA LEU A 356 -37.89 49.45 -4.03
C LEU A 356 -38.98 49.37 -2.96
N LEU A 357 -38.65 49.05 -1.71
CA LEU A 357 -39.59 49.03 -0.60
C LEU A 357 -40.17 50.41 -0.31
N ALA A 358 -39.34 51.47 -0.36
CA ALA A 358 -39.80 52.85 -0.19
C ALA A 358 -40.78 53.26 -1.30
N LYS A 359 -40.56 52.83 -2.55
CA LYS A 359 -41.52 53.03 -3.65
C LYS A 359 -42.81 52.23 -3.44
N GLN A 360 -42.72 51.03 -2.90
CA GLN A 360 -43.87 50.18 -2.64
C GLN A 360 -44.75 50.76 -1.53
N SER A 361 -44.16 51.25 -0.43
CA SER A 361 -44.88 51.95 0.64
C SER A 361 -45.49 53.28 0.20
N SER A 362 -44.96 53.91 -0.85
CA SER A 362 -45.49 55.14 -1.42
C SER A 362 -46.68 54.91 -2.37
N ASN A 363 -46.91 53.67 -2.83
CA ASN A 363 -47.99 53.29 -3.74
C ASN A 363 -49.21 52.68 -3.02
N GLU A 364 -49.12 52.46 -1.69
CA GLU A 364 -50.20 51.93 -0.85
C GLU A 364 -50.91 53.02 -0.02
N GLN A 365 -50.61 54.31 -0.28
CA GLN A 365 -51.38 55.47 0.16
C GLN A 365 -52.04 56.13 -1.05
#